data_AF-A0A7X5L809-F1
#
_entry.id   AF-A0A7X5L809-F1
#
_cell.length_a   1.000
_cell.length_b   1.000
_cell.length_c   1.000
_cell.angle_alpha   90.00
_cell.angle_beta   90.00
_cell.angle_gamma   90.00
#
_symmetry.space_group_name_H-M   'P 1'
#
loop_
_entity.id
_entity.type
_entity.pdbx_description
1 polymer ?
#
loop_
_entity_poly.entity_id
_entity_poly.type
_entity_poly.pdbx_seq_one_letter_code
_entity_poly.pdbx_strand_id
1 'polypeptide(L)'
;MVYNCFIKCQVCGSITRIRLQVGWQNEHPVVVTCGKCGTSLSGHVKIGQSTPSLKFDFDNADIINKADNADYMVECSGEFPTIKQRETNSVDEIMITPFIRAMNYMKDEDSYELFGETVSQINATAVKWKDYKRILNLFQNKSEYLVQEIKKEFKGEYFQCRDESEILRAVHMIEVHGFYSPLKKEILDNLSFSSAILKLDSTQMKKLINFLNTHDGYHLDEMQALIYKIYGEFMDVYQALIPALLLQYCKDGAFDFESEGSTTSTFDTVKQFYLDVYEALGNLLIIPVALNNVNYRADIEKLASVEKNAVSLEDFIGLTKATRYHFCLKNEIFTDFLGVIVNPKLRNAIGHNDVEYNTASQLITYIPNPKDRTKKKTEYLLEFENEAIHMFQGILAISEYIYRLHELELIFDGKIPVTAQMSVNKSKKIGRNEPCPCGSGKKYKYCHGKNL
;
A
#
# COMPACT_ATOMS: atom_id res chain seq x y z
N MET A 1 16.44 -13.60 -16.04
CA MET A 1 16.45 -14.15 -17.41
C MET A 1 15.55 -13.28 -18.26
N VAL A 2 15.86 -13.05 -19.55
CA VAL A 2 14.96 -12.30 -20.45
C VAL A 2 14.38 -13.25 -21.48
N TYR A 3 13.06 -13.23 -21.64
CA TYR A 3 12.32 -14.00 -22.63
C TYR A 3 11.70 -13.06 -23.67
N ASN A 4 11.76 -13.45 -24.95
CA ASN A 4 11.16 -12.67 -26.03
C ASN A 4 9.83 -13.30 -26.44
N CYS A 5 8.76 -12.53 -26.32
CA CYS A 5 7.44 -12.86 -26.86
C CYS A 5 7.13 -11.86 -27.97
N PHE A 6 6.48 -12.29 -29.05
CA PHE A 6 6.06 -11.41 -30.14
C PHE A 6 4.55 -11.41 -30.19
N ILE A 7 3.98 -10.21 -30.18
CA ILE A 7 2.53 -10.03 -30.23
C ILE A 7 2.15 -9.21 -31.47
N LYS A 8 1.05 -9.60 -32.11
CA LYS A 8 0.46 -8.90 -33.24
C LYS A 8 -0.82 -8.19 -32.78
N CYS A 9 -0.87 -6.88 -32.95
CA CYS A 9 -2.06 -6.10 -32.64
C CYS A 9 -3.25 -6.56 -33.51
N GLN A 10 -4.38 -6.90 -32.88
CA GLN A 10 -5.59 -7.31 -33.60
C GLN A 10 -6.26 -6.17 -34.38
N VAL A 11 -5.95 -4.91 -34.04
CA VAL A 11 -6.51 -3.72 -34.72
C VAL A 11 -5.77 -3.39 -36.01
N CYS A 12 -4.45 -3.17 -35.93
CA CYS A 12 -3.67 -2.64 -37.06
C CYS A 12 -2.63 -3.63 -37.62
N GLY A 13 -2.51 -4.82 -37.01
CA GLY A 13 -1.58 -5.86 -37.42
C GLY A 13 -0.10 -5.59 -37.13
N SER A 14 0.24 -4.47 -36.49
CA SER A 14 1.62 -4.14 -36.11
C SER A 14 2.15 -5.15 -35.09
N ILE A 15 3.45 -5.44 -35.19
CA ILE A 15 4.12 -6.44 -34.38
C ILE A 15 5.01 -5.76 -33.34
N THR A 16 4.76 -6.08 -32.07
CA THR A 16 5.58 -5.62 -30.94
C THR A 16 6.35 -6.80 -30.34
N ARG A 17 7.66 -6.64 -30.18
CA ARG A 17 8.53 -7.54 -29.42
C ARG A 17 8.47 -7.18 -27.94
N ILE A 18 7.92 -8.07 -27.12
CA ILE A 18 7.96 -8.00 -25.66
C ILE A 18 9.23 -8.67 -25.16
N ARG A 19 10.10 -7.90 -24.51
CA ARG A 19 11.25 -8.39 -23.72
C ARG A 19 10.84 -8.52 -22.27
N LEU A 20 10.32 -9.68 -21.89
CA LEU A 20 9.96 -9.97 -20.50
C LEU A 20 11.19 -10.29 -19.67
N GLN A 21 11.43 -9.54 -18.60
CA GLN A 21 12.26 -9.96 -17.49
C GLN A 21 11.49 -11.01 -16.69
N VAL A 22 11.91 -12.27 -16.78
CA VAL A 22 11.34 -13.36 -15.98
C VAL A 22 11.77 -13.15 -14.52
N GLY A 23 10.78 -12.95 -13.66
CA GLY A 23 10.93 -12.75 -12.23
C GLY A 23 10.34 -13.88 -11.39
N TRP A 24 10.13 -13.60 -10.11
CA TRP A 24 9.67 -14.58 -9.11
C TRP A 24 8.17 -14.51 -8.82
N GLN A 25 7.44 -13.56 -9.42
CA GLN A 25 5.99 -13.58 -9.33
C GLN A 25 5.42 -14.78 -10.10
N ASN A 26 4.41 -15.44 -9.55
CA ASN A 26 3.73 -16.57 -10.22
C ASN A 26 2.92 -16.10 -11.43
N GLU A 27 2.39 -14.89 -11.36
CA GLU A 27 1.71 -14.21 -12.45
C GLU A 27 1.76 -12.70 -12.23
N HIS A 28 1.63 -11.93 -13.31
CA HIS A 28 1.40 -10.49 -13.25
C HIS A 28 0.73 -10.00 -14.55
N PRO A 29 0.01 -8.86 -14.51
CA PRO A 29 -0.51 -8.22 -15.71
C PRO A 29 0.61 -7.73 -16.63
N VAL A 30 0.30 -7.63 -17.92
CA VAL A 30 1.13 -7.03 -18.95
C VAL A 30 0.27 -6.07 -19.76
N VAL A 31 0.60 -4.78 -19.72
CA VAL A 31 -0.07 -3.75 -20.49
C VAL A 31 0.97 -2.96 -21.28
N VAL A 32 0.82 -2.96 -22.61
CA VAL A 32 1.74 -2.31 -23.54
C VAL A 32 0.96 -1.57 -24.63
N THR A 33 1.51 -0.51 -25.20
CA THR A 33 0.80 0.28 -26.21
C THR A 33 1.16 -0.19 -27.61
N CYS A 34 0.20 -0.42 -28.51
CA CYS A 34 0.53 -0.65 -29.90
C CYS A 34 1.16 0.61 -30.52
N GLY A 35 2.44 0.55 -30.91
CA GLY A 35 3.17 1.73 -31.39
C GLY A 35 2.62 2.36 -32.66
N LYS A 36 1.89 1.59 -33.47
CA LYS A 36 1.32 2.08 -34.73
C LYS A 36 -0.05 2.75 -34.58
N CYS A 37 -0.96 2.15 -33.80
CA CYS A 37 -2.35 2.65 -33.68
C CYS A 37 -2.69 3.25 -32.31
N GLY A 38 -1.78 3.19 -31.34
CA GLY A 38 -1.95 3.76 -30.01
C GLY A 38 -2.88 2.98 -29.06
N THR A 39 -3.53 1.92 -29.53
CA THR A 39 -4.41 1.10 -28.66
C THR A 39 -3.60 0.39 -27.58
N SER A 40 -4.14 0.32 -26.37
CA SER A 40 -3.56 -0.49 -25.29
C SER A 40 -3.73 -1.97 -25.60
N LEU A 41 -2.66 -2.76 -25.47
CA LEU A 41 -2.63 -4.20 -25.60
C LEU A 41 -2.46 -4.79 -24.20
N SER A 42 -3.48 -5.50 -23.73
CA SER A 42 -3.57 -5.98 -22.36
C SER A 42 -3.56 -7.50 -22.31
N GLY A 43 -2.91 -8.02 -21.29
CA GLY A 43 -2.76 -9.45 -21.09
C GLY A 43 -2.16 -9.77 -19.74
N HIS A 44 -1.80 -11.03 -19.56
CA HIS A 44 -1.18 -11.55 -18.35
C HIS A 44 -0.08 -12.53 -18.73
N VAL A 45 0.89 -12.67 -17.83
CA VAL A 45 1.89 -13.72 -17.91
C VAL A 45 1.85 -14.58 -16.66
N LYS A 46 1.92 -15.90 -16.84
CA LYS A 46 2.07 -16.90 -15.78
C LYS A 46 3.47 -17.50 -15.85
N ILE A 47 4.16 -17.52 -14.72
CA ILE A 47 5.54 -17.96 -14.57
C ILE A 47 5.57 -19.12 -13.57
N GLY A 48 5.92 -20.31 -14.04
CA GLY A 48 6.04 -21.49 -13.19
C GLY A 48 7.30 -21.46 -12.34
N GLN A 49 7.14 -21.17 -11.04
CA GLN A 49 8.26 -21.09 -10.09
C GLN A 49 8.77 -22.47 -9.65
N SER A 50 7.90 -23.48 -9.54
CA SER A 50 8.29 -24.86 -9.17
C SER A 50 8.71 -25.73 -10.37
N THR A 51 8.07 -25.49 -11.52
CA THR A 51 8.39 -26.16 -12.79
C THR A 51 8.52 -25.09 -13.86
N PRO A 52 9.71 -24.91 -14.47
CA PRO A 52 9.94 -23.86 -15.45
C PRO A 52 8.90 -23.88 -16.56
N SER A 53 8.05 -22.85 -16.59
CA SER A 53 7.03 -22.66 -17.61
C SER A 53 6.71 -21.19 -17.73
N LEU A 54 6.34 -20.76 -18.93
CA LEU A 54 6.00 -19.37 -19.21
C LEU A 54 4.82 -19.37 -20.18
N LYS A 55 3.71 -18.75 -19.78
CA LYS A 55 2.50 -18.66 -20.59
C LYS A 55 1.99 -17.23 -20.61
N PHE A 56 1.90 -16.68 -21.81
CA PHE A 56 1.25 -15.40 -22.07
C PHE A 56 -0.20 -15.63 -22.49
N ASP A 57 -1.06 -14.68 -22.14
CA ASP A 57 -2.45 -14.61 -22.58
C ASP A 57 -2.79 -13.12 -22.81
N PHE A 58 -3.33 -12.77 -23.97
CA PHE A 58 -3.63 -11.38 -24.34
C PHE A 58 -5.08 -11.27 -24.80
N ASP A 59 -5.75 -10.22 -24.34
CA ASP A 59 -7.17 -10.00 -24.62
C ASP A 59 -7.40 -9.47 -26.04
N ASN A 60 -6.43 -8.72 -26.57
CA ASN A 60 -6.55 -7.98 -27.82
C ASN A 60 -5.27 -7.97 -28.68
N ALA A 61 -4.42 -8.99 -28.51
CA ALA A 61 -3.24 -9.24 -29.33
C ALA A 61 -3.01 -10.73 -29.53
N ASP A 62 -2.50 -11.13 -30.69
CA ASP A 62 -2.20 -12.53 -31.01
C ASP A 62 -0.72 -12.83 -30.78
N ILE A 63 -0.40 -13.91 -30.06
CA ILE A 63 0.98 -14.37 -29.87
C ILE A 63 1.48 -15.07 -31.14
N ILE A 64 2.65 -14.69 -31.63
CA ILE A 64 3.27 -15.25 -32.84
C ILE A 64 4.67 -15.80 -32.57
N ASN A 65 5.06 -16.87 -33.28
CA ASN A 65 6.27 -17.64 -32.98
C ASN A 65 7.58 -17.05 -33.55
N LYS A 66 7.51 -16.01 -34.38
CA LYS A 66 8.69 -15.35 -34.98
C LYS A 66 8.29 -14.05 -35.69
N ALA A 67 8.98 -12.95 -35.40
CA ALA A 67 8.95 -11.78 -36.26
C ALA A 67 10.37 -11.25 -36.41
N ASP A 68 11.01 -11.62 -37.53
CA ASP A 68 12.34 -11.16 -37.88
C ASP A 68 12.38 -9.62 -38.09
N ASN A 69 11.21 -8.97 -38.16
CA ASN A 69 11.02 -7.52 -38.28
C ASN A 69 9.91 -7.03 -37.35
N ALA A 70 10.10 -7.04 -36.02
CA ALA A 70 9.17 -6.37 -35.12
C ALA A 70 9.23 -4.85 -35.34
N ASP A 71 8.08 -4.20 -35.50
CA ASP A 71 8.00 -2.74 -35.71
C ASP A 71 8.45 -1.98 -34.44
N TYR A 72 8.07 -2.52 -33.29
CA TYR A 72 8.32 -1.94 -31.97
C TYR A 72 8.88 -2.97 -31.00
N MET A 73 9.50 -2.48 -29.94
CA MET A 73 9.96 -3.28 -28.83
C MET A 73 9.71 -2.57 -27.50
N VAL A 74 9.33 -3.37 -26.49
CA VAL A 74 9.03 -2.91 -25.14
C VAL A 74 9.59 -3.90 -24.12
N GLU A 75 10.14 -3.39 -23.02
CA GLU A 75 10.54 -4.23 -21.89
C GLU A 75 9.34 -4.43 -20.96
N CYS A 76 9.17 -5.63 -20.43
CA CYS A 76 8.13 -5.91 -19.44
C CYS A 76 8.73 -6.57 -18.19
N SER A 77 8.20 -6.24 -17.02
CA SER A 77 8.49 -6.91 -15.75
C SER A 77 7.32 -6.71 -14.80
N GLY A 78 7.03 -7.73 -13.98
CA GLY A 78 6.09 -7.58 -12.88
C GLY A 78 6.69 -6.86 -11.68
N GLU A 79 8.02 -6.86 -11.58
CA GLU A 79 8.77 -6.42 -10.41
C GLU A 79 9.44 -5.06 -10.59
N PHE A 80 9.91 -4.75 -11.80
CA PHE A 80 10.80 -3.62 -12.03
C PHE A 80 10.18 -2.60 -12.99
N PRO A 81 10.48 -1.31 -12.82
CA PRO A 81 10.35 -0.34 -13.89
C PRO A 81 11.15 -0.78 -15.12
N THR A 82 10.66 -0.39 -16.30
CA THR A 82 11.12 -0.89 -17.59
C THR A 82 11.25 0.25 -18.60
N ILE A 83 12.09 0.06 -19.63
CA ILE A 83 12.13 1.03 -20.74
C ILE A 83 10.80 0.98 -21.49
N LYS A 84 10.21 2.16 -21.70
CA LYS A 84 8.99 2.33 -22.47
C LYS A 84 9.19 1.91 -23.92
N GLN A 85 8.10 1.70 -24.63
CA GLN A 85 8.15 1.22 -26.01
C GLN A 85 8.93 2.16 -26.93
N ARG A 86 9.71 1.57 -27.85
CA ARG A 86 10.45 2.27 -28.91
C ARG A 86 10.37 1.52 -30.24
N GLU A 87 10.67 2.23 -31.33
CA GLU A 87 10.85 1.62 -32.65
C GLU A 87 12.11 0.74 -32.68
N THR A 88 12.09 -0.34 -33.47
CA THR A 88 13.18 -1.33 -33.52
C THR A 88 14.38 -0.89 -34.38
N ASN A 89 14.45 0.36 -34.84
CA ASN A 89 15.44 0.79 -35.86
C ASN A 89 16.91 0.75 -35.39
N SER A 90 17.58 -0.34 -35.79
CA SER A 90 18.96 -0.45 -36.31
C SER A 90 20.14 0.05 -35.48
N VAL A 91 20.28 -0.39 -34.23
CA VAL A 91 21.51 -1.02 -33.69
C VAL A 91 21.02 -1.94 -32.57
N ASP A 92 21.38 -3.23 -32.58
CA ASP A 92 21.24 -4.09 -31.41
C ASP A 92 22.23 -3.59 -30.33
N GLU A 93 21.93 -2.44 -29.72
CA GLU A 93 22.59 -2.02 -28.50
C GLU A 93 22.37 -3.11 -27.47
N ILE A 94 23.45 -3.53 -26.81
CA ILE A 94 23.39 -4.46 -25.69
C ILE A 94 22.53 -3.80 -24.61
N MET A 95 21.24 -4.14 -24.59
CA MET A 95 20.32 -3.63 -23.60
C MET A 95 20.51 -4.37 -22.29
N ILE A 96 21.00 -3.61 -21.31
CA ILE A 96 21.00 -4.00 -19.90
C ILE A 96 19.58 -4.41 -19.51
N THR A 97 19.45 -5.58 -18.88
CA THR A 97 18.14 -6.12 -18.49
C THR A 97 17.51 -5.25 -17.39
N PRO A 98 16.16 -5.23 -17.26
CA PRO A 98 15.50 -4.51 -16.17
C PRO A 98 16.07 -4.85 -14.79
N PHE A 99 16.37 -6.13 -14.54
CA PHE A 99 17.03 -6.58 -13.31
C PHE A 99 18.39 -5.92 -13.07
N ILE A 100 19.31 -5.96 -14.05
CA ILE A 100 20.65 -5.38 -13.87
C ILE A 100 20.55 -3.86 -13.66
N ARG A 101 19.61 -3.18 -14.34
CA ARG A 101 19.39 -1.75 -14.14
C ARG A 101 18.86 -1.45 -12.74
N ALA A 102 17.85 -2.19 -12.28
CA ALA A 102 17.32 -2.09 -10.92
C ALA A 102 18.44 -2.28 -9.88
N MET A 103 19.37 -3.22 -10.10
CA MET A 103 20.49 -3.45 -9.17
C MET A 103 21.42 -2.26 -9.06
N ASN A 104 21.66 -1.53 -10.14
CA ASN A 104 22.47 -0.30 -10.12
C ASN A 104 21.76 0.85 -9.38
N TYR A 105 20.43 0.83 -9.37
CA TYR A 105 19.60 1.86 -8.74
C TYR A 105 19.41 1.66 -7.24
N MET A 106 19.61 0.45 -6.69
CA MET A 106 19.49 0.16 -5.26
C MET A 106 20.31 1.13 -4.39
N LYS A 107 19.73 1.59 -3.29
CA LYS A 107 20.37 2.55 -2.38
C LYS A 107 21.44 1.94 -1.47
N ASP A 108 21.30 0.67 -1.13
CA ASP A 108 22.24 -0.11 -0.32
C ASP A 108 22.25 -1.60 -0.74
N GLU A 109 23.17 -2.38 -0.15
CA GLU A 109 23.37 -3.80 -0.49
C GLU A 109 22.17 -4.69 -0.13
N ASP A 110 21.39 -4.31 0.90
CA ASP A 110 20.25 -5.09 1.41
C ASP A 110 18.94 -4.75 0.70
N SER A 111 18.88 -3.62 -0.02
CA SER A 111 17.66 -3.06 -0.62
C SER A 111 16.91 -4.03 -1.52
N TYR A 112 17.63 -4.82 -2.32
CA TYR A 112 16.98 -5.80 -3.21
C TYR A 112 16.40 -6.99 -2.44
N GLU A 113 17.11 -7.48 -1.41
CA GLU A 113 16.63 -8.56 -0.56
C GLU A 113 15.36 -8.11 0.18
N LEU A 114 15.39 -6.91 0.76
CA LEU A 114 14.24 -6.30 1.43
C LEU A 114 13.04 -6.12 0.49
N PHE A 115 13.27 -5.66 -0.74
CA PHE A 115 12.21 -5.56 -1.75
C PHE A 115 11.60 -6.94 -2.06
N GLY A 116 12.44 -7.95 -2.27
CA GLY A 116 12.00 -9.32 -2.52
C GLY A 116 11.18 -9.90 -1.35
N GLU A 117 11.62 -9.67 -0.11
CA GLU A 117 10.88 -10.05 1.09
C GLU A 117 9.52 -9.37 1.18
N THR A 118 9.47 -8.06 0.91
CA THR A 118 8.22 -7.29 0.89
C THR A 118 7.24 -7.84 -0.15
N VAL A 119 7.67 -8.04 -1.40
CA VAL A 119 6.82 -8.60 -2.46
C VAL A 119 6.35 -10.01 -2.11
N SER A 120 7.21 -10.84 -1.53
CA SER A 120 6.86 -12.18 -1.06
C SER A 120 5.77 -12.15 0.01
N GLN A 121 5.86 -11.25 0.99
CA GLN A 121 4.86 -11.08 2.05
C GLN A 121 3.52 -10.55 1.51
N ILE A 122 3.53 -9.62 0.55
CA ILE A 122 2.30 -9.15 -0.12
C ILE A 122 1.63 -10.30 -0.87
N ASN A 123 2.41 -11.11 -1.61
CA ASN A 123 1.87 -12.29 -2.29
C ASN A 123 1.29 -13.33 -1.31
N ALA A 124 1.95 -13.56 -0.17
CA ALA A 124 1.41 -14.43 0.88
C ALA A 124 0.08 -13.90 1.45
N THR A 125 -0.04 -12.58 1.56
CA THR A 125 -1.28 -11.90 1.96
C THR A 125 -2.38 -12.08 0.92
N ALA A 126 -2.07 -11.89 -0.37
CA ALA A 126 -3.01 -12.08 -1.46
C ALA A 126 -3.60 -13.50 -1.48
N VAL A 127 -2.78 -14.53 -1.22
CA VAL A 127 -3.22 -15.93 -1.12
C VAL A 127 -4.26 -16.12 0.00
N LYS A 128 -4.09 -15.43 1.13
CA LYS A 128 -4.95 -15.53 2.31
C LYS A 128 -6.06 -14.47 2.36
N TRP A 129 -6.08 -13.53 1.41
CA TRP A 129 -6.91 -12.34 1.50
C TRP A 129 -8.40 -12.64 1.65
N LYS A 130 -8.90 -13.72 1.02
CA LYS A 130 -10.30 -14.15 1.16
C LYS A 130 -10.66 -14.53 2.60
N ASP A 131 -9.73 -15.15 3.32
CA ASP A 131 -9.93 -15.54 4.73
C ASP A 131 -9.79 -14.33 5.65
N TYR A 132 -8.80 -13.47 5.40
CA TYR A 132 -8.65 -12.20 6.12
C TYR A 132 -9.87 -11.30 5.98
N LYS A 133 -10.33 -11.04 4.75
CA LYS A 133 -11.53 -10.24 4.48
C LYS A 133 -12.77 -10.79 5.18
N ARG A 134 -12.90 -12.12 5.28
CA ARG A 134 -14.00 -12.76 6.04
C ARG A 134 -13.92 -12.43 7.53
N ILE A 135 -12.74 -12.55 8.13
CA ILE A 135 -12.53 -12.19 9.55
C ILE A 135 -12.82 -10.71 9.78
N LEU A 136 -12.30 -9.80 8.94
CA LEU A 136 -12.55 -8.36 9.03
C LEU A 136 -14.04 -8.02 8.95
N ASN A 137 -14.77 -8.61 7.99
CA ASN A 137 -16.22 -8.42 7.85
C ASN A 137 -17.01 -8.93 9.08
N LEU A 138 -16.62 -10.08 9.65
CA LEU A 138 -17.27 -10.64 10.83
C LEU A 138 -17.00 -9.79 12.07
N PHE A 139 -15.81 -9.19 12.16
CA PHE A 139 -15.45 -8.27 13.23
C PHE A 139 -16.29 -6.99 13.18
N GLN A 140 -16.39 -6.35 12.02
CA GLN A 140 -17.21 -5.15 11.82
C GLN A 140 -18.69 -5.38 12.16
N ASN A 141 -19.24 -6.53 11.78
CA ASN A 141 -20.64 -6.88 12.03
C ASN A 141 -20.89 -7.48 13.42
N LYS A 142 -19.87 -7.50 14.30
CA LYS A 142 -19.95 -8.04 15.67
C LYS A 142 -20.55 -9.47 15.70
N SER A 143 -20.14 -10.28 14.73
CA SER A 143 -20.72 -11.61 14.48
C SER A 143 -20.27 -12.65 15.51
N GLU A 144 -21.20 -13.49 15.97
CA GLU A 144 -20.91 -14.63 16.86
C GLU A 144 -19.94 -15.66 16.23
N TYR A 145 -19.82 -15.68 14.90
CA TYR A 145 -18.95 -16.59 14.15
C TYR A 145 -17.51 -16.09 14.02
N LEU A 146 -17.17 -14.91 14.52
CA LEU A 146 -15.84 -14.33 14.37
C LEU A 146 -14.73 -15.22 14.95
N VAL A 147 -14.90 -15.66 16.20
CA VAL A 147 -13.85 -16.37 16.95
C VAL A 147 -13.48 -17.71 16.29
N GLN A 148 -14.45 -18.42 15.71
CA GLN A 148 -14.16 -19.67 15.00
C GLN A 148 -13.34 -19.43 13.72
N GLU A 149 -13.57 -18.32 13.01
CA GLU A 149 -12.81 -17.98 11.81
C GLU A 149 -11.39 -17.54 12.16
N ILE A 150 -11.23 -16.73 13.21
CA ILE A 150 -9.91 -16.38 13.76
C ILE A 150 -9.11 -17.64 14.09
N LYS A 151 -9.73 -18.64 14.73
CA LYS A 151 -9.05 -19.89 15.12
C LYS A 151 -8.70 -20.82 13.96
N LYS A 152 -9.31 -20.65 12.78
CA LYS A 152 -8.91 -21.37 11.56
C LYS A 152 -7.60 -20.82 11.01
N GLU A 153 -7.44 -19.50 11.07
CA GLU A 153 -6.29 -18.78 10.51
C GLU A 153 -5.12 -18.71 11.49
N PHE A 154 -5.39 -18.31 12.73
CA PHE A 154 -4.39 -18.13 13.77
C PHE A 154 -4.47 -19.23 14.83
N LYS A 155 -3.31 -19.78 15.20
CA LYS A 155 -3.16 -20.84 16.19
C LYS A 155 -2.17 -20.44 17.27
N GLY A 156 -2.36 -20.98 18.48
CA GLY A 156 -1.47 -20.75 19.62
C GLY A 156 -2.13 -19.98 20.76
N GLU A 157 -1.41 -19.84 21.85
CA GLU A 157 -1.95 -19.32 23.12
C GLU A 157 -2.36 -17.84 23.06
N TYR A 158 -1.75 -17.08 22.16
CA TYR A 158 -2.06 -15.66 21.96
C TYR A 158 -3.38 -15.42 21.21
N PHE A 159 -4.00 -16.47 20.65
CA PHE A 159 -5.22 -16.40 19.83
C PHE A 159 -6.39 -17.17 20.46
N GLN A 160 -6.41 -17.31 21.78
CA GLN A 160 -7.48 -18.01 22.49
C GLN A 160 -8.83 -17.28 22.39
N CYS A 161 -8.79 -15.95 22.19
CA CYS A 161 -9.96 -15.08 22.03
C CYS A 161 -10.90 -15.14 23.25
N ARG A 162 -10.33 -15.00 24.45
CA ARG A 162 -11.06 -15.12 25.73
C ARG A 162 -11.87 -13.88 26.10
N ASP A 163 -11.44 -12.72 25.61
CA ASP A 163 -12.07 -11.44 25.85
C ASP A 163 -11.97 -10.56 24.58
N GLU A 164 -12.62 -9.39 24.63
CA GLU A 164 -12.62 -8.43 23.53
C GLU A 164 -11.23 -7.90 23.19
N SER A 165 -10.31 -7.81 24.16
CA SER A 165 -8.93 -7.36 23.92
C SER A 165 -8.14 -8.41 23.14
N GLU A 166 -8.32 -9.70 23.43
CA GLU A 166 -7.71 -10.80 22.67
C GLU A 166 -8.26 -10.85 21.25
N ILE A 167 -9.57 -10.63 21.08
CA ILE A 167 -10.21 -10.58 19.76
C ILE A 167 -9.65 -9.41 18.94
N LEU A 168 -9.62 -8.21 19.53
CA LEU A 168 -9.06 -7.01 18.89
C LEU A 168 -7.60 -7.25 18.46
N ARG A 169 -6.77 -7.80 19.35
CA ARG A 169 -5.38 -8.19 19.01
C ARG A 169 -5.31 -9.21 17.88
N ALA A 170 -6.16 -10.23 17.91
CA ALA A 170 -6.15 -11.27 16.89
C ALA A 170 -6.53 -10.74 15.51
N VAL A 171 -7.52 -9.85 15.43
CA VAL A 171 -7.88 -9.16 14.18
C VAL A 171 -6.76 -8.26 13.71
N HIS A 172 -6.16 -7.48 14.62
CA HIS A 172 -5.03 -6.60 14.31
C HIS A 172 -3.81 -7.37 13.76
N MET A 173 -3.62 -8.64 14.11
CA MET A 173 -2.54 -9.45 13.52
C MET A 173 -2.68 -9.65 12.01
N ILE A 174 -3.88 -9.53 11.44
CA ILE A 174 -4.08 -9.47 9.99
C ILE A 174 -3.37 -8.24 9.40
N GLU A 175 -3.51 -7.09 10.05
CA GLU A 175 -2.89 -5.83 9.63
C GLU A 175 -1.36 -5.93 9.74
N VAL A 176 -0.88 -6.44 10.88
CA VAL A 176 0.55 -6.61 11.16
C VAL A 176 1.23 -7.52 10.14
N HIS A 177 0.68 -8.72 9.90
CA HIS A 177 1.27 -9.70 8.98
C HIS A 177 1.00 -9.35 7.52
N GLY A 178 -0.20 -8.85 7.23
CA GLY A 178 -0.66 -8.63 5.87
C GLY A 178 -0.14 -7.35 5.23
N PHE A 179 0.03 -6.29 6.03
CA PHE A 179 0.26 -4.95 5.50
C PHE A 179 1.44 -4.24 6.18
N TYR A 180 1.53 -4.23 7.51
CA TYR A 180 2.58 -3.45 8.19
C TYR A 180 3.96 -4.03 7.94
N SER A 181 4.13 -5.35 8.13
CA SER A 181 5.41 -6.02 7.88
C SER A 181 5.96 -5.74 6.46
N PRO A 182 5.17 -5.91 5.37
CA PRO A 182 5.69 -5.63 4.03
C PRO A 182 5.78 -4.15 3.67
N LEU A 183 4.84 -3.31 4.09
CA LEU A 183 4.64 -1.98 3.51
C LEU A 183 4.93 -0.81 4.46
N LYS A 184 4.97 -1.03 5.78
CA LYS A 184 5.23 0.02 6.77
C LYS A 184 5.87 -0.57 8.03
N LYS A 185 7.03 -1.21 7.84
CA LYS A 185 7.74 -1.99 8.88
C LYS A 185 8.15 -1.13 10.08
N GLU A 186 8.29 0.18 9.89
CA GLU A 186 8.62 1.15 10.94
C GLU A 186 7.62 1.12 12.10
N ILE A 187 6.36 0.73 11.85
CA ILE A 187 5.36 0.52 12.90
C ILE A 187 5.82 -0.56 13.89
N LEU A 188 6.40 -1.64 13.37
CA LEU A 188 6.86 -2.80 14.15
C LEU A 188 8.24 -2.58 14.75
N ASP A 189 9.10 -1.83 14.07
CA ASP A 189 10.44 -1.52 14.55
C ASP A 189 10.42 -0.44 15.64
N ASN A 190 9.39 0.41 15.68
CA ASN A 190 9.23 1.48 16.67
C ASN A 190 8.01 1.26 17.60
N LEU A 191 7.98 0.13 18.31
CA LEU A 191 6.92 -0.18 19.29
C LEU A 191 6.77 0.89 20.39
N SER A 192 7.84 1.63 20.70
CA SER A 192 7.79 2.76 21.64
C SER A 192 6.93 3.91 21.13
N PHE A 193 6.86 4.10 19.82
CA PHE A 193 6.09 5.17 19.20
C PHE A 193 4.59 4.89 19.25
N SER A 194 4.14 3.69 18.87
CA SER A 194 2.71 3.35 18.97
C SER A 194 2.24 3.28 20.42
N SER A 195 3.06 2.71 21.33
CA SER A 195 2.76 2.71 22.76
C SER A 195 2.83 4.09 23.43
N ALA A 196 3.39 5.12 22.77
CA ALA A 196 3.35 6.49 23.27
C ALA A 196 1.92 7.05 23.28
N ILE A 197 1.05 6.60 22.36
CA ILE A 197 -0.37 6.97 22.33
C ILE A 197 -1.06 6.57 23.63
N LEU A 198 -0.77 5.37 24.14
CA LEU A 198 -1.32 4.86 25.41
C LEU A 198 -0.85 5.66 26.63
N LYS A 199 0.18 6.51 26.48
CA LYS A 199 0.76 7.34 27.55
C LYS A 199 0.34 8.81 27.46
N LEU A 200 -0.40 9.20 26.42
CA LEU A 200 -0.96 10.55 26.31
C LEU A 200 -1.97 10.80 27.44
N ASP A 201 -2.25 12.08 27.71
CA ASP A 201 -3.15 12.49 28.80
C ASP A 201 -4.51 11.77 28.70
N SER A 202 -4.83 10.95 29.71
CA SER A 202 -5.99 10.08 29.67
C SER A 202 -7.32 10.84 29.60
N THR A 203 -7.37 12.04 30.17
CA THR A 203 -8.57 12.89 30.12
C THR A 203 -8.79 13.41 28.70
N GLN A 204 -7.74 13.88 28.04
CA GLN A 204 -7.79 14.32 26.65
C GLN A 204 -8.07 13.16 25.70
N MET A 205 -7.45 11.99 25.89
CA MET A 205 -7.71 10.82 25.05
C MET A 205 -9.16 10.33 25.17
N LYS A 206 -9.75 10.36 26.38
CA LYS A 206 -11.17 10.04 26.56
C LYS A 206 -12.08 11.05 25.86
N LYS A 207 -11.73 12.35 25.91
CA LYS A 207 -12.45 13.39 25.15
C LYS A 207 -12.33 13.17 23.65
N LEU A 208 -11.17 12.77 23.14
CA LEU A 208 -10.96 12.48 21.72
C LEU A 208 -11.85 11.34 21.24
N ILE A 209 -11.82 10.20 21.94
CA ILE A 209 -12.66 9.05 21.58
C ILE A 209 -14.14 9.43 21.63
N ASN A 210 -14.57 10.16 22.66
CA ASN A 210 -15.95 10.64 22.75
C ASN A 210 -16.30 11.60 21.60
N PHE A 211 -15.41 12.55 21.26
CA PHE A 211 -15.60 13.44 20.13
C PHE A 211 -15.80 12.63 18.85
N LEU A 212 -14.88 11.72 18.52
CA LEU A 212 -14.97 10.89 17.32
C LEU A 212 -16.28 10.09 17.25
N ASN A 213 -16.66 9.42 18.34
CA ASN A 213 -17.84 8.56 18.41
C ASN A 213 -19.19 9.32 18.49
N THR A 214 -19.19 10.65 18.49
CA THR A 214 -20.40 11.48 18.39
C THR A 214 -20.55 12.18 17.04
N HIS A 215 -19.62 12.00 16.11
CA HIS A 215 -19.63 12.66 14.79
C HIS A 215 -19.76 11.60 13.69
N ASP A 216 -20.90 11.62 13.00
CA ASP A 216 -21.18 10.71 11.88
C ASP A 216 -20.05 10.76 10.82
N GLY A 217 -19.60 9.58 10.40
CA GLY A 217 -18.48 9.42 9.47
C GLY A 217 -17.10 9.45 10.13
N TYR A 218 -17.01 9.68 11.45
CA TYR A 218 -15.77 9.71 12.22
C TYR A 218 -15.79 8.78 13.44
N HIS A 219 -16.81 7.92 13.57
CA HIS A 219 -16.78 6.90 14.61
C HIS A 219 -15.58 5.97 14.37
N LEU A 220 -14.94 5.48 15.44
CA LEU A 220 -13.76 4.61 15.30
C LEU A 220 -14.07 3.38 14.44
N ASP A 221 -15.23 2.75 14.66
CA ASP A 221 -15.72 1.60 13.88
C ASP A 221 -15.90 1.96 12.38
N GLU A 222 -16.38 3.18 12.05
CA GLU A 222 -16.57 3.63 10.67
C GLU A 222 -15.25 3.94 9.97
N MET A 223 -14.32 4.59 10.67
CA MET A 223 -12.98 4.86 10.15
C MET A 223 -12.19 3.57 9.94
N GLN A 224 -12.30 2.61 10.86
CA GLN A 224 -11.71 1.28 10.69
C GLN A 224 -12.33 0.55 9.50
N ALA A 225 -13.66 0.68 9.30
CA ALA A 225 -14.33 0.09 8.16
C ALA A 225 -13.87 0.67 6.82
N LEU A 226 -13.63 1.98 6.78
CA LEU A 226 -13.03 2.65 5.64
C LEU A 226 -11.64 2.09 5.33
N ILE A 227 -10.79 1.87 6.34
CA ILE A 227 -9.47 1.26 6.15
C ILE A 227 -9.57 -0.16 5.57
N TYR A 228 -10.49 -0.99 6.08
CA TYR A 228 -10.67 -2.36 5.57
C TYR A 228 -11.17 -2.40 4.13
N LYS A 229 -11.99 -1.42 3.72
CA LYS A 229 -12.33 -1.23 2.31
C LYS A 229 -11.08 -0.96 1.47
N ILE A 230 -10.24 -0.02 1.90
CA ILE A 230 -9.00 0.35 1.19
C ILE A 230 -8.00 -0.82 1.13
N TYR A 231 -7.93 -1.67 2.16
CA TYR A 231 -7.14 -2.92 2.09
C TYR A 231 -7.60 -3.85 0.96
N GLY A 232 -8.92 -3.96 0.77
CA GLY A 232 -9.48 -4.72 -0.34
C GLY A 232 -9.09 -4.15 -1.69
N GLU A 233 -9.24 -2.85 -1.87
CA GLU A 233 -8.91 -2.18 -3.13
C GLU A 233 -7.42 -2.26 -3.44
N PHE A 234 -6.54 -2.13 -2.43
CA PHE A 234 -5.11 -2.35 -2.60
C PHE A 234 -4.82 -3.78 -3.07
N MET A 235 -5.45 -4.78 -2.46
CA MET A 235 -5.30 -6.19 -2.86
C MET A 235 -5.83 -6.48 -4.27
N ASP A 236 -6.73 -5.66 -4.81
CA ASP A 236 -7.21 -5.78 -6.19
C ASP A 236 -6.21 -5.20 -7.21
N VAL A 237 -5.34 -4.28 -6.80
CA VAL A 237 -4.38 -3.59 -7.70
C VAL A 237 -2.90 -3.80 -7.37
N TYR A 238 -2.56 -4.56 -6.32
CA TYR A 238 -1.19 -4.60 -5.78
C TYR A 238 -0.14 -5.01 -6.84
N GLN A 239 -0.44 -5.96 -7.72
CA GLN A 239 0.48 -6.41 -8.77
C GLN A 239 0.82 -5.28 -9.76
N ALA A 240 -0.14 -4.37 -9.98
CA ALA A 240 0.04 -3.19 -10.80
C ALA A 240 1.04 -2.21 -10.17
N LEU A 241 1.06 -2.15 -8.83
CA LEU A 241 1.87 -1.21 -8.05
C LEU A 241 3.27 -1.71 -7.67
N ILE A 242 3.60 -2.99 -7.86
CA ILE A 242 4.92 -3.54 -7.48
C ILE A 242 6.10 -2.79 -8.14
N PRO A 243 6.07 -2.46 -9.45
CA PRO A 243 7.15 -1.69 -10.06
C PRO A 243 7.36 -0.32 -9.40
N ALA A 244 6.28 0.37 -9.01
CA ALA A 244 6.36 1.63 -8.29
C ALA A 244 6.89 1.45 -6.86
N LEU A 245 6.56 0.34 -6.20
CA LEU A 245 7.07 0.02 -4.86
C LEU A 245 8.60 -0.11 -4.82
N LEU A 246 9.22 -0.61 -5.90
CA LEU A 246 10.68 -0.72 -6.02
C LEU A 246 11.40 0.63 -5.81
N LEU A 247 10.78 1.74 -6.20
CA LEU A 247 11.40 3.07 -6.12
C LEU A 247 11.84 3.40 -4.68
N GLN A 248 11.09 2.93 -3.68
CA GLN A 248 11.38 3.16 -2.26
C GLN A 248 12.66 2.46 -1.76
N TYR A 249 13.18 1.50 -2.54
CA TYR A 249 14.42 0.76 -2.28
C TYR A 249 15.59 1.27 -3.15
N CYS A 250 15.36 2.26 -3.99
CA CYS A 250 16.34 2.83 -4.89
C CYS A 250 16.85 4.19 -4.40
N LYS A 251 17.95 4.67 -4.98
CA LYS A 251 18.50 6.00 -4.73
C LYS A 251 17.53 7.07 -5.24
N ASP A 252 17.50 8.21 -4.55
CA ASP A 252 16.76 9.38 -5.01
C ASP A 252 17.23 9.80 -6.42
N GLY A 253 16.28 10.02 -7.33
CA GLY A 253 16.56 10.42 -8.71
C GLY A 253 17.23 9.33 -9.57
N ALA A 254 17.16 8.06 -9.18
CA ALA A 254 17.75 6.97 -9.95
C ALA A 254 17.03 6.69 -11.28
N PHE A 255 15.75 7.05 -11.40
CA PHE A 255 14.92 6.75 -12.56
C PHE A 255 14.74 7.97 -13.45
N ASP A 256 14.81 7.75 -14.76
CA ASP A 256 14.34 8.71 -15.74
C ASP A 256 12.89 8.38 -16.13
N PHE A 257 11.93 9.08 -15.52
CA PHE A 257 10.51 8.84 -15.79
C PHE A 257 10.09 9.17 -17.22
N GLU A 258 10.90 9.86 -18.02
CA GLU A 258 10.59 10.08 -19.44
C GLU A 258 10.76 8.78 -20.23
N SER A 259 11.88 8.07 -20.03
CA SER A 259 12.22 6.84 -20.73
C SER A 259 11.79 5.54 -20.01
N GLU A 260 11.63 5.58 -18.70
CA GLU A 260 11.29 4.45 -17.83
C GLU A 260 9.86 4.54 -17.30
N GLY A 261 9.18 3.40 -17.20
CA GLY A 261 7.78 3.33 -16.77
C GLY A 261 7.37 1.94 -16.29
N SER A 262 6.06 1.72 -16.20
CA SER A 262 5.47 0.45 -15.77
C SER A 262 4.74 -0.25 -16.92
N THR A 263 4.84 -1.57 -17.01
CA THR A 263 4.06 -2.38 -17.96
C THR A 263 3.07 -3.31 -17.28
N THR A 264 2.77 -3.09 -15.99
CA THR A 264 1.80 -3.88 -15.23
C THR A 264 0.43 -3.18 -15.15
N SER A 265 0.33 -1.97 -15.67
CA SER A 265 -0.75 -1.05 -15.35
C SER A 265 -0.95 0.01 -16.44
N THR A 266 -2.04 0.76 -16.29
CA THR A 266 -2.29 2.03 -16.96
C THR A 266 -2.76 3.04 -15.91
N PHE A 267 -2.86 4.31 -16.30
CA PHE A 267 -3.51 5.31 -15.46
C PHE A 267 -4.90 4.85 -14.99
N ASP A 268 -5.74 4.31 -15.88
CA ASP A 268 -7.09 3.87 -15.53
C ASP A 268 -7.12 2.67 -14.59
N THR A 269 -6.10 1.80 -14.63
CA THR A 269 -5.97 0.64 -13.73
C THR A 269 -5.86 1.08 -12.27
N VAL A 270 -5.14 2.18 -12.00
CA VAL A 270 -4.80 2.64 -10.65
C VAL A 270 -5.66 3.83 -10.21
N LYS A 271 -6.26 4.55 -11.18
CA LYS A 271 -7.04 5.79 -10.97
C LYS A 271 -8.03 5.73 -9.82
N GLN A 272 -8.85 4.67 -9.76
CA GLN A 272 -9.90 4.57 -8.74
C GLN A 272 -9.29 4.37 -7.36
N PHE A 273 -8.35 3.44 -7.21
CA PHE A 273 -7.62 3.23 -5.96
C PHE A 273 -6.91 4.50 -5.47
N TYR A 274 -6.29 5.25 -6.39
CA TYR A 274 -5.66 6.54 -6.07
C TYR A 274 -6.68 7.57 -5.51
N LEU A 275 -7.86 7.67 -6.12
CA LEU A 275 -8.92 8.57 -5.62
C LEU A 275 -9.42 8.13 -4.24
N ASP A 276 -9.68 6.83 -4.07
CA ASP A 276 -10.21 6.28 -2.83
C ASP A 276 -9.21 6.40 -1.67
N VAL A 277 -7.93 6.11 -1.91
CA VAL A 277 -6.88 6.25 -0.89
C VAL A 277 -6.66 7.71 -0.50
N TYR A 278 -6.75 8.65 -1.46
CA TYR A 278 -6.69 10.09 -1.17
C TYR A 278 -7.87 10.53 -0.31
N GLU A 279 -9.10 10.18 -0.69
CA GLU A 279 -10.28 10.55 0.09
C GLU A 279 -10.28 9.94 1.48
N ALA A 280 -9.91 8.67 1.57
CA ALA A 280 -9.82 7.95 2.82
C ALA A 280 -8.78 8.57 3.75
N LEU A 281 -7.55 8.79 3.26
CA LEU A 281 -6.50 9.41 4.04
C LEU A 281 -6.91 10.81 4.53
N GLY A 282 -7.47 11.65 3.65
CA GLY A 282 -7.95 12.98 4.04
C GLY A 282 -9.10 12.97 5.06
N ASN A 283 -9.91 11.91 5.12
CA ASN A 283 -10.87 11.68 6.20
C ASN A 283 -10.16 11.29 7.51
N LEU A 284 -9.24 10.32 7.43
CA LEU A 284 -8.55 9.72 8.55
C LEU A 284 -7.54 10.66 9.24
N LEU A 285 -7.08 11.72 8.56
CA LEU A 285 -6.11 12.69 9.09
C LEU A 285 -6.54 13.37 10.41
N ILE A 286 -7.82 13.36 10.76
CA ILE A 286 -8.28 13.88 12.06
C ILE A 286 -7.60 13.16 13.24
N ILE A 287 -7.32 11.86 13.10
CA ILE A 287 -6.68 11.04 14.13
C ILE A 287 -5.26 11.54 14.46
N PRO A 288 -4.29 11.52 13.52
CA PRO A 288 -2.93 11.97 13.81
C PRO A 288 -2.87 13.46 14.19
N VAL A 289 -3.74 14.30 13.64
CA VAL A 289 -3.84 15.72 14.02
C VAL A 289 -4.29 15.87 15.47
N ALA A 290 -5.35 15.18 15.89
CA ALA A 290 -5.81 15.23 17.26
C ALA A 290 -4.77 14.66 18.25
N LEU A 291 -4.08 13.57 17.88
CA LEU A 291 -2.97 13.03 18.68
C LEU A 291 -1.84 14.05 18.86
N ASN A 292 -1.48 14.79 17.79
CA ASN A 292 -0.51 15.87 17.89
C ASN A 292 -1.03 17.04 18.75
N ASN A 293 -2.32 17.38 18.66
CA ASN A 293 -2.90 18.42 19.53
C ASN A 293 -2.72 18.05 21.01
N VAL A 294 -3.01 16.79 21.39
CA VAL A 294 -2.75 16.32 22.77
C VAL A 294 -1.25 16.36 23.10
N ASN A 295 -0.41 15.83 22.22
CA ASN A 295 1.03 15.69 22.49
C ASN A 295 1.77 17.04 22.61
N TYR A 296 1.46 18.01 21.74
CA TYR A 296 2.18 19.29 21.67
C TYR A 296 1.46 20.43 22.39
N ARG A 297 0.15 20.31 22.61
CA ARG A 297 -0.70 21.41 23.06
C ARG A 297 -1.61 21.05 24.24
N ALA A 298 -1.58 19.80 24.70
CA ALA A 298 -2.32 19.27 25.85
C ALA A 298 -3.85 19.46 25.77
N ASP A 299 -4.39 19.59 24.56
CA ASP A 299 -5.81 19.83 24.31
C ASP A 299 -6.19 19.28 22.94
N ILE A 300 -7.21 18.42 22.85
CA ILE A 300 -7.64 17.84 21.57
C ILE A 300 -8.11 18.89 20.58
N GLU A 301 -8.68 20.00 21.06
CA GLU A 301 -9.27 21.02 20.19
C GLU A 301 -8.22 21.96 19.62
N LYS A 302 -7.06 22.11 20.26
CA LYS A 302 -6.13 23.17 19.90
C LYS A 302 -5.30 22.78 18.67
N LEU A 303 -5.73 23.20 17.48
CA LEU A 303 -5.02 22.91 16.23
C LEU A 303 -3.69 23.66 16.06
N ALA A 304 -2.82 23.12 15.20
CA ALA A 304 -1.66 23.84 14.69
C ALA A 304 -2.10 25.06 13.84
N SER A 305 -1.39 26.18 13.99
CA SER A 305 -1.71 27.44 13.30
C SER A 305 -1.20 27.46 11.85
N VAL A 306 -1.68 26.51 11.04
CA VAL A 306 -1.33 26.38 9.62
C VAL A 306 -2.46 26.85 8.71
N GLU A 307 -3.69 26.81 9.20
CA GLU A 307 -4.89 27.31 8.52
C GLU A 307 -5.55 28.39 9.36
N LYS A 308 -5.78 29.56 8.75
CA LYS A 308 -6.32 30.74 9.47
C LYS A 308 -7.74 30.51 10.00
N ASN A 309 -8.51 29.67 9.31
CA ASN A 309 -9.93 29.45 9.59
C ASN A 309 -10.18 28.14 10.35
N ALA A 310 -9.14 27.47 10.85
CA ALA A 310 -9.28 26.24 11.61
C ALA A 310 -8.52 26.32 12.92
N VAL A 311 -9.26 26.38 14.03
CA VAL A 311 -8.70 26.43 15.39
C VAL A 311 -9.14 25.27 16.27
N SER A 312 -10.19 24.55 15.86
CA SER A 312 -10.82 23.40 16.54
C SER A 312 -10.92 22.15 15.65
N LEU A 313 -11.18 20.98 16.23
CA LEU A 313 -11.44 19.76 15.43
C LEU A 313 -12.72 19.87 14.60
N GLU A 314 -13.72 20.62 15.08
CA GLU A 314 -14.93 20.93 14.32
C GLU A 314 -14.59 21.72 13.03
N ASP A 315 -13.74 22.75 13.15
CA ASP A 315 -13.30 23.49 11.96
C ASP A 315 -12.54 22.57 11.00
N PHE A 316 -11.72 21.66 11.51
CA PHE A 316 -10.99 20.67 10.70
C PHE A 316 -11.94 19.80 9.88
N ILE A 317 -13.05 19.33 10.47
CA ILE A 317 -14.08 18.57 9.76
C ILE A 317 -14.67 19.41 8.62
N GLY A 318 -14.88 20.71 8.83
CA GLY A 318 -15.35 21.65 7.81
C GLY A 318 -14.39 21.93 6.65
N LEU A 319 -13.10 21.59 6.79
CA LEU A 319 -12.10 21.82 5.75
C LEU A 319 -12.28 20.90 4.54
N THR A 320 -11.93 21.43 3.36
CA THR A 320 -11.76 20.61 2.16
C THR A 320 -10.64 19.58 2.37
N LYS A 321 -10.75 18.42 1.71
CA LYS A 321 -9.73 17.35 1.78
C LYS A 321 -8.33 17.87 1.47
N ALA A 322 -8.20 18.66 0.41
CA ALA A 322 -6.93 19.28 0.02
C ALA A 322 -6.32 20.13 1.14
N THR A 323 -7.14 20.90 1.85
CA THR A 323 -6.68 21.75 2.97
C THR A 323 -6.28 20.93 4.19
N ARG A 324 -6.94 19.79 4.45
CA ARG A 324 -6.59 18.92 5.59
C ARG A 324 -5.15 18.41 5.51
N TYR A 325 -4.62 18.18 4.30
CA TYR A 325 -3.22 17.77 4.11
C TYR A 325 -2.19 18.82 4.54
N HIS A 326 -2.57 20.09 4.71
CA HIS A 326 -1.66 21.10 5.26
C HIS A 326 -1.29 20.82 6.72
N PHE A 327 -2.04 19.97 7.41
CA PHE A 327 -1.73 19.49 8.75
C PHE A 327 -0.79 18.28 8.76
N CYS A 328 -0.33 17.77 7.61
CA CYS A 328 0.71 16.75 7.53
C CYS A 328 2.10 17.36 7.85
N LEU A 329 2.30 17.77 9.11
CA LEU A 329 3.45 18.55 9.54
C LEU A 329 4.66 17.67 9.83
N LYS A 330 5.81 18.03 9.26
CA LYS A 330 7.10 17.34 9.45
C LYS A 330 7.72 17.54 10.84
N ASN A 331 7.25 18.55 11.58
CA ASN A 331 7.72 18.83 12.94
C ASN A 331 6.79 18.26 14.02
N GLU A 332 5.74 17.53 13.65
CA GLU A 332 4.82 16.89 14.59
C GLU A 332 4.76 15.38 14.39
N ILE A 333 5.11 14.63 15.43
CA ILE A 333 5.47 13.21 15.32
C ILE A 333 4.41 12.31 14.67
N PHE A 334 3.11 12.50 14.97
CA PHE A 334 2.07 11.58 14.47
C PHE A 334 1.69 11.84 13.02
N THR A 335 1.93 13.05 12.52
CA THR A 335 1.70 13.40 11.11
C THR A 335 2.95 13.19 10.27
N ASP A 336 4.14 13.45 10.82
CA ASP A 336 5.42 13.20 10.15
C ASP A 336 5.62 11.70 9.88
N PHE A 337 5.28 10.85 10.86
CA PHE A 337 5.43 9.39 10.74
C PHE A 337 4.64 8.78 9.56
N LEU A 338 3.55 9.44 9.14
CA LEU A 338 2.76 8.99 8.00
C LEU A 338 3.60 8.96 6.72
N GLY A 339 4.51 9.93 6.53
CA GLY A 339 5.36 10.03 5.34
C GLY A 339 4.58 10.29 4.05
N VAL A 340 3.47 11.03 4.14
CA VAL A 340 2.53 11.22 3.03
C VAL A 340 3.12 12.08 1.92
N ILE A 341 2.99 11.60 0.69
CA ILE A 341 3.20 12.35 -0.55
C ILE A 341 1.84 12.44 -1.26
N VAL A 342 1.42 13.65 -1.64
CA VAL A 342 0.13 13.90 -2.30
C VAL A 342 0.19 15.01 -3.33
N ASN A 343 -0.63 14.87 -4.38
CA ASN A 343 -0.87 15.87 -5.40
C ASN A 343 -2.36 16.25 -5.43
N PRO A 344 -2.82 17.17 -4.54
CA PRO A 344 -4.22 17.60 -4.50
C PRO A 344 -4.73 18.18 -5.83
N LYS A 345 -3.83 18.75 -6.64
CA LYS A 345 -4.18 19.34 -7.94
C LYS A 345 -4.48 18.27 -8.97
N LEU A 346 -3.65 17.22 -9.04
CA LEU A 346 -3.92 16.07 -9.89
C LEU A 346 -5.21 15.39 -9.46
N ARG A 347 -5.36 15.04 -8.16
CA ARG A 347 -6.60 14.44 -7.65
C ARG A 347 -7.85 15.22 -8.05
N ASN A 348 -7.83 16.54 -7.89
CA ASN A 348 -8.98 17.38 -8.25
C ASN A 348 -9.24 17.39 -9.76
N ALA A 349 -8.19 17.41 -10.59
CA ALA A 349 -8.35 17.31 -12.03
C ALA A 349 -8.98 15.96 -12.43
N ILE A 350 -8.56 14.85 -11.80
CA ILE A 350 -9.16 13.52 -12.02
C ILE A 350 -10.65 13.56 -11.69
N GLY A 351 -11.02 14.10 -10.53
CA GLY A 351 -12.43 14.21 -10.10
C GLY A 351 -13.29 15.10 -11.01
N HIS A 352 -12.70 15.98 -11.80
CA HIS A 352 -13.38 16.84 -12.77
C HIS A 352 -13.26 16.35 -14.23
N ASN A 353 -12.68 15.16 -14.46
CA ASN A 353 -12.39 14.63 -15.80
C ASN A 353 -11.50 15.58 -16.65
N ASP A 354 -10.66 16.40 -16.01
CA ASP A 354 -9.74 17.33 -16.66
C ASP A 354 -8.33 16.72 -16.79
N VAL A 355 -8.27 15.45 -17.20
CA VAL A 355 -7.05 14.64 -17.31
C VAL A 355 -7.02 13.89 -18.64
N GLU A 356 -5.85 13.88 -19.27
CA GLU A 356 -5.53 13.12 -20.48
C GLU A 356 -4.34 12.20 -20.18
N TYR A 357 -4.39 10.95 -20.64
CA TYR A 357 -3.31 9.99 -20.47
C TYR A 357 -2.80 9.49 -21.82
N ASN A 358 -1.49 9.59 -22.05
CA ASN A 358 -0.84 9.00 -23.21
C ASN A 358 -0.25 7.64 -22.82
N THR A 359 -0.77 6.56 -23.38
CA THR A 359 -0.38 5.19 -23.06
C THR A 359 1.05 4.84 -23.50
N ALA A 360 1.58 5.48 -24.55
CA ALA A 360 2.92 5.20 -25.07
C ALA A 360 4.01 5.89 -24.22
N SER A 361 3.85 7.18 -23.96
CA SER A 361 4.78 7.94 -23.12
C SER A 361 4.48 7.79 -21.63
N GLN A 362 3.34 7.20 -21.27
CA GLN A 362 2.82 7.10 -19.90
C GLN A 362 2.70 8.44 -19.18
N LEU A 363 2.53 9.52 -19.95
CA LEU A 363 2.41 10.88 -19.43
C LEU A 363 0.95 11.19 -19.12
N ILE A 364 0.67 11.57 -17.88
CA ILE A 364 -0.59 12.11 -17.41
C ILE A 364 -0.51 13.62 -17.55
N THR A 365 -1.42 14.23 -18.31
CA THR A 365 -1.54 15.68 -18.47
C THR A 365 -2.84 16.14 -17.85
N TYR A 366 -2.80 17.15 -16.98
CA TYR A 366 -3.97 17.58 -16.23
C TYR A 366 -4.08 19.09 -16.09
N ILE A 367 -5.31 19.59 -15.93
CA ILE A 367 -5.60 21.00 -15.67
C ILE A 367 -5.73 21.21 -14.15
N PRO A 368 -4.76 21.86 -13.48
CA PRO A 368 -4.75 21.99 -12.03
C PRO A 368 -5.78 22.99 -11.48
N ASN A 369 -6.35 23.85 -12.33
CA ASN A 369 -7.37 24.82 -11.97
C ASN A 369 -8.42 24.88 -13.08
N PRO A 370 -9.65 24.38 -12.84
CA PRO A 370 -10.72 24.42 -13.84
C PRO A 370 -11.07 25.83 -14.35
N LYS A 371 -10.78 26.88 -13.55
CA LYS A 371 -11.00 28.29 -13.93
C LYS A 371 -9.94 28.83 -14.90
N ASP A 372 -8.80 28.16 -15.03
CA ASP A 372 -7.69 28.54 -15.90
C ASP A 372 -7.17 27.32 -16.67
N ARG A 373 -7.93 26.91 -17.70
CA ARG A 373 -7.63 25.74 -18.55
C ARG A 373 -6.38 25.91 -19.42
N THR A 374 -5.78 27.11 -19.45
CA THR A 374 -4.55 27.36 -20.22
C THR A 374 -3.32 26.77 -19.57
N LYS A 375 -3.35 26.58 -18.25
CA LYS A 375 -2.27 25.95 -17.50
C LYS A 375 -2.49 24.45 -17.48
N LYS A 376 -1.50 23.72 -17.97
CA LYS A 376 -1.42 22.25 -17.86
C LYS A 376 -0.23 21.88 -17.00
N LYS A 377 -0.36 20.80 -16.24
CA LYS A 377 0.72 20.13 -15.54
C LYS A 377 0.81 18.69 -16.02
N THR A 378 1.95 18.08 -15.76
CA THR A 378 2.23 16.71 -16.17
C THR A 378 2.82 15.92 -15.03
N GLU A 379 2.60 14.61 -15.08
CA GLU A 379 3.13 13.62 -14.14
C GLU A 379 3.21 12.27 -14.87
N TYR A 380 4.23 11.46 -14.62
CA TYR A 380 4.33 10.14 -15.24
C TYR A 380 3.58 9.08 -14.41
N LEU A 381 3.13 8.01 -15.08
CA LEU A 381 2.39 6.92 -14.43
C LEU A 381 3.09 6.36 -13.18
N LEU A 382 4.40 6.16 -13.24
CA LEU A 382 5.17 5.58 -12.15
C LEU A 382 5.26 6.51 -10.93
N GLU A 383 5.26 7.84 -11.14
CA GLU A 383 5.16 8.83 -10.06
C GLU A 383 3.78 8.77 -9.40
N PHE A 384 2.73 8.73 -10.21
CA PHE A 384 1.34 8.62 -9.76
C PHE A 384 1.07 7.35 -8.95
N GLU A 385 1.61 6.21 -9.38
CA GLU A 385 1.54 4.93 -8.68
C GLU A 385 2.30 4.96 -7.35
N ASN A 386 3.50 5.54 -7.35
CA ASN A 386 4.29 5.69 -6.13
C ASN A 386 3.59 6.61 -5.13
N GLU A 387 2.92 7.67 -5.59
CA GLU A 387 2.08 8.51 -4.74
C GLU A 387 0.92 7.72 -4.11
N ALA A 388 0.24 6.86 -4.88
CA ALA A 388 -0.81 5.99 -4.35
C ALA A 388 -0.31 5.09 -3.22
N ILE A 389 0.90 4.52 -3.38
CA ILE A 389 1.52 3.66 -2.35
C ILE A 389 1.85 4.47 -1.10
N HIS A 390 2.41 5.68 -1.22
CA HIS A 390 2.72 6.53 -0.06
C HIS A 390 1.46 6.93 0.72
N MET A 391 0.38 7.26 0.02
CA MET A 391 -0.91 7.51 0.68
C MET A 391 -1.43 6.28 1.41
N PHE A 392 -1.35 5.10 0.79
CA PHE A 392 -1.77 3.84 1.41
C PHE A 392 -0.94 3.52 2.66
N GLN A 393 0.38 3.70 2.59
CA GLN A 393 1.30 3.55 3.73
C GLN A 393 0.98 4.53 4.88
N GLY A 394 0.54 5.75 4.56
CA GLY A 394 0.01 6.70 5.54
C GLY A 394 -1.25 6.17 6.25
N ILE A 395 -2.16 5.52 5.51
CA ILE A 395 -3.34 4.88 6.10
C ILE A 395 -2.95 3.73 7.03
N LEU A 396 -1.92 2.94 6.70
CA LEU A 396 -1.42 1.87 7.58
C LEU A 396 -0.98 2.40 8.95
N ALA A 397 -0.31 3.55 8.97
CA ALA A 397 0.06 4.19 10.22
C ALA A 397 -1.16 4.66 11.03
N ILE A 398 -2.19 5.20 10.36
CA ILE A 398 -3.43 5.59 11.06
C ILE A 398 -4.22 4.37 11.54
N SER A 399 -4.16 3.24 10.83
CA SER A 399 -4.75 1.97 11.28
C SER A 399 -4.16 1.52 12.61
N GLU A 400 -2.84 1.62 12.79
CA GLU A 400 -2.19 1.39 14.09
C GLU A 400 -2.70 2.36 15.17
N TYR A 401 -2.89 3.64 14.83
CA TYR A 401 -3.40 4.62 15.78
C TYR A 401 -4.83 4.29 16.22
N ILE A 402 -5.70 3.89 15.29
CA ILE A 402 -7.06 3.45 15.59
C ILE A 402 -7.06 2.19 16.47
N TYR A 403 -6.17 1.23 16.20
CA TYR A 403 -5.99 0.07 17.08
C TYR A 403 -5.66 0.51 18.52
N ARG A 404 -4.75 1.48 18.71
CA ARG A 404 -4.46 2.03 20.05
C ARG A 404 -5.63 2.78 20.68
N LEU A 405 -6.45 3.47 19.89
CA LEU A 405 -7.66 4.13 20.38
C LEU A 405 -8.71 3.12 20.85
N HIS A 406 -8.90 2.01 20.14
CA HIS A 406 -9.77 0.92 20.62
C HIS A 406 -9.21 0.25 21.89
N GLU A 407 -7.89 0.08 22.00
CA GLU A 407 -7.29 -0.39 23.26
C GLU A 407 -7.62 0.56 24.43
N LEU A 408 -7.55 1.88 24.22
CA LEU A 408 -7.92 2.88 25.22
C LEU A 408 -9.41 2.85 25.56
N GLU A 409 -10.28 2.67 24.56
CA GLU A 409 -11.73 2.51 24.76
C GLU A 409 -12.05 1.33 25.69
N LEU A 410 -11.45 0.17 25.43
CA LEU A 410 -11.59 -1.02 26.29
C LEU A 410 -11.08 -0.74 27.73
N ILE A 411 -9.94 -0.05 27.87
CA ILE A 411 -9.39 0.31 29.19
C ILE A 411 -10.33 1.27 29.94
N PHE A 412 -10.90 2.27 29.25
CA PHE A 412 -11.84 3.22 29.84
C PHE A 412 -13.16 2.57 30.27
N ASP A 413 -13.56 1.50 29.61
CA ASP A 413 -14.70 0.65 29.98
C ASP A 413 -14.37 -0.34 31.12
N GLY A 414 -13.15 -0.31 31.65
CA GLY A 414 -12.71 -1.22 32.72
C GLY A 414 -12.38 -2.64 32.25
N LYS A 415 -12.32 -2.87 30.93
CA LYS A 415 -11.91 -4.15 30.33
C LYS A 415 -10.38 -4.20 30.31
N ILE A 416 -9.80 -4.69 31.41
CA ILE A 416 -8.35 -4.84 31.55
C ILE A 416 -7.91 -6.01 30.66
N PRO A 417 -6.93 -5.82 29.75
CA PRO A 417 -6.45 -6.90 28.90
C PRO A 417 -5.98 -8.09 29.75
N VAL A 418 -6.48 -9.29 29.48
CA VAL A 418 -5.92 -10.50 30.09
C VAL A 418 -4.47 -10.61 29.63
N THR A 419 -3.54 -10.35 30.54
CA THR A 419 -2.13 -10.61 30.31
C THR A 419 -1.95 -12.13 30.22
N ALA A 420 -1.09 -12.61 29.33
CA ALA A 420 -0.80 -14.03 29.12
C ALA A 420 -0.31 -14.78 30.39
N GLN A 421 -0.18 -14.10 31.53
CA GLN A 421 0.20 -14.68 32.83
C GLN A 421 -0.97 -14.91 33.80
N MET A 422 -2.18 -14.39 33.55
CA MET A 422 -3.32 -14.60 34.46
C MET A 422 -4.21 -15.78 34.03
N SER A 423 -3.86 -16.95 34.59
CA SER A 423 -4.62 -18.20 34.71
C SER A 423 -4.89 -19.03 33.43
N VAL A 424 -4.18 -20.17 33.27
CA VAL A 424 -4.60 -21.56 33.57
C VAL A 424 -3.67 -22.53 32.82
N ASN A 425 -3.08 -23.48 33.57
CA ASN A 425 -2.28 -24.64 33.18
C ASN A 425 -1.05 -24.43 32.28
N LYS A 426 0.15 -24.62 32.87
CA LYS A 426 1.45 -24.67 32.20
C LYS A 426 1.40 -25.49 30.92
N SER A 427 1.27 -24.81 29.79
CA SER A 427 1.61 -25.35 28.49
C SER A 427 3.12 -25.50 28.36
N LYS A 428 3.52 -26.29 27.36
CA LYS A 428 4.90 -26.66 27.08
C LYS A 428 5.72 -25.39 26.85
N LYS A 429 6.77 -25.16 27.66
CA LYS A 429 7.71 -24.05 27.48
C LYS A 429 8.21 -24.05 26.04
N ILE A 430 7.95 -22.96 25.30
CA ILE A 430 8.47 -22.73 23.96
C ILE A 430 9.99 -22.75 24.02
N GLY A 431 10.62 -23.56 23.18
CA GLY A 431 12.07 -23.67 23.12
C GLY A 431 12.68 -22.37 22.61
N ARG A 432 13.80 -21.93 23.19
CA ARG A 432 14.51 -20.69 22.77
C ARG A 432 14.82 -20.63 21.26
N ASN A 433 14.95 -21.78 20.60
CA ASN A 433 15.25 -21.90 19.17
C ASN A 433 14.02 -22.21 18.29
N GLU A 434 12.83 -22.41 18.87
CA GLU A 434 11.60 -22.62 18.09
C GLU A 434 11.17 -21.31 17.41
N PRO A 435 10.43 -21.37 16.29
CA PRO A 435 9.81 -20.20 15.68
C PRO A 435 9.02 -19.44 16.73
N CYS A 436 9.24 -18.13 16.83
CA CYS A 436 8.51 -17.34 17.80
C CYS A 436 7.01 -17.34 17.43
N PRO A 437 6.09 -17.54 18.39
CA PRO A 437 4.66 -17.56 18.13
C PRO A 437 4.12 -16.20 17.63
N CYS A 438 4.95 -15.15 17.66
CA CYS A 438 4.69 -13.84 17.03
C CYS A 438 4.61 -13.90 15.50
N GLY A 439 5.03 -15.01 14.87
CA GLY A 439 5.01 -15.16 13.42
C GLY A 439 6.09 -14.37 12.68
N SER A 440 6.99 -13.67 13.39
CA SER A 440 8.06 -12.85 12.81
C SER A 440 9.12 -13.60 11.99
N GLY A 441 9.00 -14.90 11.81
CA GLY A 441 10.05 -15.77 11.25
C GLY A 441 11.29 -15.95 12.15
N LYS A 442 11.46 -15.14 13.20
CA LYS A 442 12.60 -15.21 14.12
C LYS A 442 12.42 -16.32 15.15
N LYS A 443 13.54 -16.90 15.60
CA LYS A 443 13.57 -17.81 16.76
C LYS A 443 13.09 -17.10 18.02
N TYR A 444 12.44 -17.80 18.95
CA TYR A 444 11.87 -17.23 20.18
C TYR A 444 12.84 -16.31 20.91
N LYS A 445 14.11 -16.72 21.08
CA LYS A 445 15.17 -15.94 21.72
C LYS A 445 15.53 -14.61 21.04
N TYR A 446 15.11 -14.39 19.80
CA TYR A 446 15.38 -13.18 19.03
C TYR A 446 14.11 -12.34 18.76
N CYS A 447 12.92 -12.80 19.19
CA CYS A 447 11.66 -12.03 19.21
C CYS A 447 11.24 -11.87 20.68
N HIS A 448 10.12 -12.49 21.10
CA HIS A 448 9.54 -12.32 22.44
C HIS A 448 10.40 -12.88 23.60
N GLY A 449 11.38 -13.73 23.31
CA GLY A 449 12.34 -14.26 24.29
C GLY A 449 13.65 -13.47 24.38
N LYS A 450 13.74 -12.29 23.77
CA LYS A 450 14.98 -11.47 23.75
C LYS A 450 15.36 -10.91 25.12
N ASN A 451 14.37 -10.73 26.01
CA ASN A 451 14.54 -10.14 27.35
C ASN A 451 13.97 -11.05 28.47
N LEU A 452 13.79 -12.35 28.21
CA LEU A 452 13.31 -13.36 29.17
C LEU A 452 14.42 -14.25 29.71
#